data_AF-X1RIP8-F1
#
_entry.id   AF-X1RIP8-F1
#
_cell.length_a   1.000
_cell.length_b   1.000
_cell.length_c   1.000
_cell.angle_alpha   90.00
_cell.angle_beta   90.00
_cell.angle_gamma   90.00
#
_symmetry.space_group_name_H-M   'P 1'
#
loop_
_entity.id
_entity.type
_entity.pdbx_description
1 polymer ?
#
loop_
_entity_poly.entity_id
_entity_poly.type
_entity_poly.pdbx_seq_one_letter_code
_entity_poly.pdbx_strand_id
1 'polypeptide(L)'
;MKKKVFSAISKTVKFIILTELGKLYGNGVKNIGEKLNAKRIPQVKGQGISAYDPRVFKGMGVTFATSPQGADHTAGAAIAGRTANQAKSYGELTENQGKFDLSYELQIYTVIMDSMGCCYFIGPSYENMELIARAINAMYHLNLTRDDIIDIGKEILKTEIEFNEKAGITQDMNDVPKFFRDEPSIPSNIKYSFPKEDLKSFWDKLRE
;
A
#
# COMPACT_ATOMS: atom_id res chain seq x y z
N MET A 1 11.22 -5.39 32.97
CA MET A 1 10.24 -5.16 31.87
C MET A 1 10.63 -5.90 30.59
N LYS A 2 11.83 -5.70 30.02
CA LYS A 2 12.30 -6.40 28.80
C LYS A 2 12.20 -7.94 28.88
N LYS A 3 12.65 -8.59 29.97
CA LYS A 3 12.52 -10.05 30.16
C LYS A 3 11.06 -10.57 30.16
N LYS A 4 10.10 -9.78 30.63
CA LYS A 4 8.67 -10.15 30.64
C LYS A 4 8.06 -10.07 29.24
N VAL A 5 8.42 -9.06 28.45
CA VAL A 5 7.99 -8.91 27.05
C VAL A 5 8.56 -10.03 26.18
N PHE A 6 9.86 -10.31 26.26
CA PHE A 6 10.47 -11.43 25.55
C PHE A 6 9.89 -12.78 25.96
N SER A 7 9.60 -12.97 27.26
CA SER A 7 8.93 -14.18 27.74
C SER A 7 7.51 -14.31 27.19
N ALA A 8 6.75 -13.21 27.10
CA ALA A 8 5.41 -13.20 26.51
C ALA A 8 5.44 -13.53 25.02
N ILE A 9 6.30 -12.86 24.23
CA ILE A 9 6.43 -13.12 22.78
C ILE A 9 6.89 -14.55 22.51
N SER A 10 7.93 -15.01 23.21
CA SER A 10 8.48 -16.36 23.05
C SER A 10 7.45 -17.44 23.42
N LYS A 11 6.69 -17.21 24.50
CA LYS A 11 5.63 -18.15 24.91
C LYS A 11 4.47 -18.15 23.91
N THR A 12 4.01 -16.98 23.49
CA THR A 12 2.89 -16.88 22.55
C THR A 12 3.25 -17.53 21.22
N VAL A 13 4.41 -17.26 20.62
CA VAL A 13 4.73 -17.83 19.29
C VAL A 13 4.98 -19.34 19.37
N LYS A 14 5.71 -19.83 20.38
CA LYS A 14 6.07 -21.27 20.45
C LYS A 14 4.93 -22.16 20.94
N PHE A 15 4.06 -21.69 21.83
CA PHE A 15 3.05 -22.54 22.47
C PHE A 15 1.65 -22.47 21.85
N ILE A 16 1.42 -21.58 20.87
CA ILE A 16 0.09 -21.49 20.22
C ILE A 16 0.03 -22.26 18.91
N ILE A 17 1.15 -22.65 18.31
CA ILE A 17 1.17 -23.37 17.04
C ILE A 17 0.32 -24.65 17.18
N LEU A 18 -0.61 -24.87 16.24
CA LEU A 18 -1.59 -25.96 16.24
C LEU A 18 -2.63 -25.97 17.39
N THR A 19 -2.79 -24.85 18.10
CA THR A 19 -3.88 -24.67 19.08
C THR A 19 -5.04 -23.83 18.51
N GLU A 20 -6.20 -23.82 19.17
CA GLU A 20 -7.30 -22.91 18.82
C GLU A 20 -6.91 -21.43 18.92
N LEU A 21 -6.04 -21.08 19.88
CA LEU A 21 -5.49 -19.73 19.98
C LEU A 21 -4.55 -19.41 18.81
N GLY A 22 -3.76 -20.39 18.36
CA GLY A 22 -2.91 -20.26 17.17
C GLY A 22 -3.71 -20.12 15.90
N LYS A 23 -4.79 -20.89 15.73
CA LYS A 23 -5.72 -20.73 14.60
C LYS A 23 -6.34 -19.33 14.62
N LEU A 24 -6.78 -18.87 15.79
CA LEU A 24 -7.31 -17.51 15.95
C LEU A 24 -6.28 -16.47 15.51
N TYR A 25 -5.04 -16.55 16.00
CA TYR A 25 -4.00 -15.56 15.65
C TYR A 25 -3.50 -15.68 14.21
N GLY A 26 -3.48 -16.89 13.65
CA GLY A 26 -3.05 -17.17 12.28
C GLY A 26 -4.04 -16.68 11.22
N ASN A 27 -5.32 -16.48 11.56
CA ASN A 27 -6.33 -15.96 10.64
C ASN A 27 -6.30 -14.43 10.45
N GLY A 28 -5.30 -13.74 11.02
CA GLY A 28 -5.02 -12.34 10.73
C GLY A 28 -5.87 -11.33 11.51
N VAL A 29 -5.46 -10.05 11.41
CA VAL A 29 -5.98 -8.96 12.25
C VAL A 29 -7.47 -8.69 12.04
N LYS A 30 -7.98 -8.83 10.81
CA LYS A 30 -9.41 -8.66 10.51
C LYS A 30 -10.25 -9.67 11.29
N ASN A 31 -9.92 -10.96 11.16
CA ASN A 31 -10.66 -12.05 11.79
C ASN A 31 -10.67 -11.95 13.31
N ILE A 32 -9.50 -11.69 13.91
CA ILE A 32 -9.38 -11.54 15.37
C ILE A 32 -10.19 -10.33 15.86
N GLY A 33 -10.06 -9.19 15.16
CA GLY A 33 -10.75 -7.96 15.52
C GLY A 33 -12.27 -8.11 15.51
N GLU A 34 -12.81 -8.75 14.47
CA GLU A 34 -14.24 -9.07 14.35
C GLU A 34 -14.70 -10.02 15.46
N LYS A 35 -13.97 -11.11 15.71
CA LYS A 35 -14.32 -12.08 16.75
C LYS A 35 -14.32 -11.47 18.16
N LEU A 36 -13.43 -10.50 18.40
CA LEU A 36 -13.33 -9.80 19.68
C LEU A 36 -14.25 -8.58 19.78
N ASN A 37 -15.04 -8.27 18.75
CA ASN A 37 -15.82 -7.02 18.65
C ASN A 37 -14.95 -5.77 18.94
N ALA A 38 -13.71 -5.78 18.43
CA ALA A 38 -12.76 -4.70 18.66
C ALA A 38 -13.20 -3.41 17.95
N LYS A 39 -13.14 -2.28 18.65
CA LYS A 39 -13.48 -0.97 18.08
C LYS A 39 -12.47 -0.48 17.03
N ARG A 40 -11.23 -0.97 17.08
CA ARG A 40 -10.13 -0.57 16.21
C ARG A 40 -9.51 -1.81 15.57
N ILE A 41 -9.72 -1.96 14.26
CA ILE A 41 -9.17 -3.06 13.47
C ILE A 41 -8.31 -2.43 12.35
N PRO A 42 -6.97 -2.40 12.49
CA PRO A 42 -6.08 -1.70 11.55
C PRO A 42 -5.82 -2.54 10.29
N GLN A 43 -6.77 -2.53 9.36
CA GLN A 43 -6.68 -3.30 8.11
C GLN A 43 -7.38 -2.57 6.95
N VAL A 44 -6.96 -2.88 5.72
CA VAL A 44 -7.70 -2.55 4.49
C VAL A 44 -7.77 -3.81 3.62
N LYS A 45 -8.97 -4.14 3.10
CA LYS A 45 -9.23 -5.33 2.27
C LYS A 45 -8.78 -6.66 2.89
N GLY A 46 -8.75 -6.75 4.22
CA GLY A 46 -8.29 -7.92 4.99
C GLY A 46 -6.81 -7.87 5.38
N GLN A 47 -6.01 -7.04 4.72
CA GLN A 47 -4.58 -6.92 4.95
C GLN A 47 -4.30 -5.94 6.10
N GLY A 48 -3.47 -6.36 7.05
CA GLY A 48 -3.09 -5.53 8.19
C GLY A 48 -2.22 -4.34 7.78
N ILE A 49 -2.47 -3.18 8.38
CA ILE A 49 -1.69 -1.96 8.11
C ILE A 49 -0.26 -2.13 8.61
N SER A 50 0.71 -1.78 7.75
CA SER A 50 2.14 -1.80 8.08
C SER A 50 2.55 -0.61 8.97
N ALA A 51 3.83 -0.49 9.30
CA ALA A 51 4.35 0.40 10.36
C ALA A 51 4.37 1.92 10.01
N TYR A 52 3.36 2.41 9.28
CA TYR A 52 3.20 3.82 8.93
C TYR A 52 1.79 4.30 9.30
N ASP A 53 1.68 5.39 10.06
CA ASP A 53 0.38 5.95 10.42
C ASP A 53 -0.21 6.72 9.21
N PRO A 54 -1.32 6.26 8.59
CA PRO A 54 -1.88 6.89 7.40
C PRO A 54 -2.39 8.31 7.66
N ARG A 55 -2.60 8.68 8.94
CA ARG A 55 -2.97 10.06 9.31
C ARG A 55 -1.82 11.02 9.06
N VAL A 56 -0.58 10.57 9.26
CA VAL A 56 0.65 11.38 9.11
C VAL A 56 1.28 11.17 7.75
N PHE A 57 1.43 9.93 7.29
CA PHE A 57 1.95 9.60 5.96
C PHE A 57 0.81 9.61 4.95
N LYS A 58 0.42 10.80 4.49
CA LYS A 58 -0.79 10.98 3.68
C LYS A 58 -0.77 10.18 2.38
N GLY A 59 0.35 10.17 1.67
CA GLY A 59 0.54 9.34 0.47
C GLY A 59 0.45 7.84 0.75
N MET A 60 1.03 7.38 1.87
CA MET A 60 0.93 5.98 2.27
C MET A 60 -0.51 5.59 2.59
N GLY A 61 -1.26 6.50 3.21
CA GLY A 61 -2.67 6.30 3.50
C GLY A 61 -3.55 6.24 2.25
N VAL A 62 -3.14 6.84 1.12
CA VAL A 62 -3.76 6.59 -0.19
C VAL A 62 -3.41 5.18 -0.65
N THR A 63 -2.11 4.82 -0.68
CA THR A 63 -1.64 3.48 -1.09
C THR A 63 -2.35 2.36 -0.32
N PHE A 64 -2.47 2.48 0.99
CA PHE A 64 -3.16 1.49 1.82
C PHE A 64 -4.63 1.32 1.45
N ALA A 65 -5.31 2.41 1.11
CA ALA A 65 -6.72 2.38 0.73
C ALA A 65 -6.90 1.76 -0.67
N THR A 66 -6.01 2.08 -1.60
CA THR A 66 -6.24 1.86 -3.04
C THR A 66 -5.56 0.62 -3.59
N SER A 67 -4.47 0.16 -2.99
CA SER A 67 -3.68 -0.98 -3.49
C SER A 67 -4.56 -2.22 -3.70
N PRO A 68 -4.37 -2.97 -4.80
CA PRO A 68 -5.02 -4.26 -5.01
C PRO A 68 -4.70 -5.28 -3.92
N GLN A 69 -3.55 -5.16 -3.24
CA GLN A 69 -3.08 -6.09 -2.22
C GLN A 69 -3.63 -5.76 -0.81
N GLY A 70 -4.35 -4.65 -0.65
CA GLY A 70 -4.76 -4.11 0.65
C GLY A 70 -3.70 -3.20 1.27
N ALA A 71 -3.66 -3.10 2.60
CA ALA A 71 -2.80 -2.14 3.31
C ALA A 71 -1.28 -2.47 3.30
N ASP A 72 -0.70 -2.68 2.12
CA ASP A 72 0.74 -2.88 1.94
C ASP A 72 1.45 -1.57 1.58
N HIS A 73 2.53 -1.30 2.30
CA HIS A 73 3.42 -0.19 2.00
C HIS A 73 4.32 -0.43 0.79
N THR A 74 4.73 -1.66 0.52
CA THR A 74 5.67 -1.93 -0.59
C THR A 74 5.01 -1.64 -1.93
N ALA A 75 3.68 -1.83 -2.03
CA ALA A 75 2.87 -1.52 -3.20
C ALA A 75 3.00 -0.07 -3.68
N GLY A 76 3.41 0.88 -2.84
CA GLY A 76 3.58 2.29 -3.24
C GLY A 76 4.07 3.15 -2.08
N ALA A 77 5.30 2.90 -1.63
CA ALA A 77 5.78 3.40 -0.34
C ALA A 77 6.14 4.90 -0.35
N ALA A 78 5.12 5.75 -0.20
CA ALA A 78 5.22 7.20 -0.04
C ALA A 78 5.74 7.60 1.37
N ILE A 79 6.97 7.18 1.68
CA ILE A 79 7.69 7.52 2.91
C ILE A 79 8.34 8.91 2.83
N ALA A 80 8.85 9.41 3.95
CA ALA A 80 9.55 10.70 4.00
C ALA A 80 10.68 10.76 2.96
N GLY A 81 10.70 11.83 2.16
CA GLY A 81 11.69 12.02 1.09
C GLY A 81 11.48 11.16 -0.17
N ARG A 82 10.46 10.29 -0.22
CA ARG A 82 10.13 9.55 -1.44
C ARG A 82 9.52 10.51 -2.46
N THR A 83 10.11 10.56 -3.65
CA THR A 83 9.54 11.18 -4.84
C THR A 83 9.32 10.13 -5.92
N ALA A 84 8.21 10.22 -6.65
CA ALA A 84 7.94 9.35 -7.80
C ALA A 84 8.54 9.93 -9.10
N ASN A 85 8.70 11.25 -9.18
CA ASN A 85 9.32 11.94 -10.31
C ASN A 85 10.08 13.15 -9.77
N GLN A 86 11.38 13.23 -10.05
CA GLN A 86 12.25 14.28 -9.52
C GLN A 86 11.88 15.68 -10.03
N ALA A 87 11.16 15.79 -11.14
CA ALA A 87 10.68 17.05 -11.70
C ALA A 87 9.34 17.52 -11.09
N LYS A 88 8.70 16.75 -10.21
CA LYS A 88 7.40 17.08 -9.61
C LYS A 88 7.53 17.30 -8.10
N SER A 89 6.74 18.23 -7.57
CA SER A 89 6.53 18.37 -6.13
C SER A 89 5.22 17.68 -5.73
N TYR A 90 5.28 16.86 -4.68
CA TYR A 90 4.11 16.15 -4.12
C TYR A 90 3.71 16.69 -2.75
N GLY A 91 4.14 17.91 -2.41
CA GLY A 91 3.85 18.56 -1.13
C GLY A 91 4.44 17.86 0.10
N GLU A 92 4.16 18.42 1.27
CA GLU A 92 4.67 17.92 2.54
C GLU A 92 4.09 16.55 2.89
N LEU A 93 4.84 15.75 3.65
CA LEU A 93 4.45 14.39 4.03
C LEU A 93 3.06 14.32 4.69
N THR A 94 2.76 15.33 5.51
CA THR A 94 1.57 15.45 6.36
C THR A 94 0.37 16.10 5.69
N GLU A 95 0.53 16.58 4.46
CA GLU A 95 -0.48 17.31 3.71
C GLU A 95 -1.10 16.45 2.61
N ASN A 96 -2.35 16.75 2.25
CA ASN A 96 -3.06 15.99 1.22
C ASN A 96 -2.58 16.33 -0.20
N GLN A 97 -2.03 17.53 -0.40
CA GLN A 97 -1.63 18.04 -1.71
C GLN A 97 -0.66 17.08 -2.41
N GLY A 98 -0.94 16.75 -3.67
CA GLY A 98 -0.08 15.90 -4.51
C GLY A 98 -0.02 14.41 -4.13
N LYS A 99 -0.71 13.98 -3.05
CA LYS A 99 -0.56 12.59 -2.55
C LYS A 99 -1.29 11.54 -3.36
N PHE A 100 -2.36 11.91 -4.08
CA PHE A 100 -2.97 11.00 -5.04
C PHE A 100 -2.04 10.71 -6.21
N ASP A 101 -1.37 11.74 -6.76
CA ASP A 101 -0.41 11.54 -7.85
C ASP A 101 0.83 10.78 -7.38
N LEU A 102 1.35 11.12 -6.20
CA LEU A 102 2.47 10.39 -5.60
C LEU A 102 2.16 8.90 -5.45
N SER A 103 1.02 8.57 -4.84
CA SER A 103 0.62 7.19 -4.60
C SER A 103 0.33 6.44 -5.90
N TYR A 104 -0.27 7.11 -6.89
CA TYR A 104 -0.57 6.52 -8.19
C TYR A 104 0.69 6.15 -8.97
N GLU A 105 1.61 7.10 -9.09
CA GLU A 105 2.85 6.88 -9.82
C GLU A 105 3.72 5.84 -9.11
N LEU A 106 3.83 5.89 -7.77
CA LEU A 106 4.55 4.87 -7.02
C LEU A 106 3.94 3.47 -7.19
N GLN A 107 2.62 3.33 -7.21
CA GLN A 107 1.98 2.03 -7.42
C GLN A 107 2.28 1.46 -8.82
N ILE A 108 2.26 2.30 -9.85
CA ILE A 108 2.64 1.89 -11.22
C ILE A 108 4.12 1.50 -11.27
N TYR A 109 5.02 2.32 -10.72
CA TYR A 109 6.45 2.02 -10.78
C TYR A 109 6.82 0.78 -9.95
N THR A 110 6.17 0.58 -8.80
CA THR A 110 6.40 -0.62 -7.98
C THR A 110 5.99 -1.87 -8.73
N VAL A 111 4.81 -1.92 -9.36
CA VAL A 111 4.32 -3.16 -9.99
C VAL A 111 5.24 -3.60 -11.14
N ILE A 112 5.85 -2.64 -11.84
CA ILE A 112 6.85 -2.90 -12.88
C ILE A 112 8.11 -3.54 -12.28
N MET A 113 8.61 -3.00 -11.17
CA MET A 113 9.79 -3.55 -10.49
C MET A 113 9.53 -4.95 -9.95
N ASP A 114 8.37 -5.17 -9.33
CA ASP A 114 7.97 -6.48 -8.82
C ASP A 114 7.85 -7.50 -9.96
N SER A 115 7.26 -7.10 -11.10
CA SER A 115 7.11 -7.95 -12.28
C SER A 115 8.44 -8.35 -12.92
N MET A 116 9.45 -7.50 -12.78
CA MET A 116 10.82 -7.81 -13.22
C MET A 116 11.63 -8.62 -12.21
N GLY A 117 11.10 -8.84 -11.00
CA GLY A 117 11.86 -9.43 -9.89
C GLY A 117 12.95 -8.49 -9.35
N CYS A 118 12.83 -7.19 -9.60
CA CYS A 118 13.75 -6.19 -9.07
C CYS A 118 13.48 -5.94 -7.58
N CYS A 119 14.54 -5.71 -6.81
CA CYS A 119 14.38 -5.29 -5.43
C CYS A 119 13.77 -3.87 -5.39
N TYR A 120 12.69 -3.70 -4.61
CA TYR A 120 12.09 -2.40 -4.32
C TYR A 120 13.10 -1.32 -3.87
N PHE A 121 14.21 -1.70 -3.22
CA PHE A 121 15.24 -0.75 -2.77
C PHE A 121 16.05 -0.08 -3.88
N ILE A 122 15.93 -0.52 -5.13
CA ILE A 122 16.40 0.25 -6.30
C ILE A 122 15.65 1.60 -6.40
N GLY A 123 14.41 1.66 -5.88
CA GLY A 123 13.61 2.87 -5.74
C GLY A 123 12.68 3.09 -6.93
N PRO A 124 11.38 2.77 -6.84
CA PRO A 124 10.44 3.03 -7.93
C PRO A 124 10.35 4.53 -8.21
N SER A 125 10.69 4.92 -9.44
CA SER A 125 10.62 6.30 -9.91
C SER A 125 10.51 6.37 -11.43
N TYR A 126 10.02 7.50 -11.93
CA TYR A 126 9.91 7.82 -13.35
C TYR A 126 11.26 7.68 -14.07
N GLU A 127 12.35 8.11 -13.44
CA GLU A 127 13.69 8.03 -14.01
C GLU A 127 14.16 6.58 -14.13
N ASN A 128 13.83 5.75 -13.15
CA ASN A 128 14.21 4.34 -13.17
C ASN A 128 13.45 3.54 -14.22
N MET A 129 12.27 3.97 -14.66
CA MET A 129 11.53 3.31 -15.76
C MET A 129 12.32 3.32 -17.08
N GLU A 130 13.18 4.33 -17.30
CA GLU A 130 14.13 4.35 -18.43
C GLU A 130 15.17 3.23 -18.33
N LEU A 131 15.73 3.03 -17.13
CA LEU A 131 16.74 2.01 -16.88
C LEU A 131 16.13 0.62 -17.06
N ILE A 132 14.89 0.44 -16.61
CA ILE A 132 14.10 -0.75 -16.84
C ILE A 132 13.89 -1.01 -18.34
N ALA A 133 13.43 -0.01 -19.10
CA ALA A 133 13.22 -0.14 -20.54
C ALA A 133 14.51 -0.61 -21.25
N ARG A 134 15.64 0.03 -20.92
CA ARG A 134 16.96 -0.33 -21.47
C ARG A 134 17.38 -1.75 -21.10
N ALA A 135 17.13 -2.19 -19.88
CA ALA A 135 17.45 -3.55 -19.43
C ALA A 135 16.64 -4.60 -20.20
N ILE A 136 15.33 -4.39 -20.35
CA ILE A 136 14.44 -5.30 -21.10
C ILE A 136 14.83 -5.32 -22.59
N ASN A 137 15.09 -4.16 -23.19
CA ASN A 137 15.53 -4.08 -24.59
C ASN A 137 16.84 -4.83 -24.82
N ALA A 138 17.80 -4.71 -23.90
CA ALA A 138 19.07 -5.43 -24.00
C ALA A 138 18.91 -6.96 -23.88
N MET A 139 17.96 -7.42 -23.05
CA MET A 139 17.70 -8.85 -22.84
C MET A 139 16.94 -9.50 -23.99
N TYR A 140 15.96 -8.80 -24.57
CA TYR A 140 15.00 -9.38 -25.50
C TYR A 140 15.07 -8.79 -26.92
N HIS A 141 16.04 -7.92 -27.20
CA HIS A 141 16.20 -7.23 -28.48
C HIS A 141 14.94 -6.45 -28.90
N LEU A 142 14.34 -5.74 -27.94
CA LEU A 142 13.17 -4.89 -28.13
C LEU A 142 13.56 -3.42 -28.29
N ASN A 143 12.56 -2.57 -28.56
CA ASN A 143 12.72 -1.11 -28.65
C ASN A 143 11.64 -0.37 -27.83
N LEU A 144 11.49 -0.78 -26.57
CA LEU A 144 10.58 -0.16 -25.61
C LEU A 144 11.14 1.19 -25.15
N THR A 145 10.26 2.16 -25.04
CA THR A 145 10.50 3.44 -24.38
C THR A 145 10.12 3.35 -22.91
N ARG A 146 10.43 4.40 -22.16
CA ARG A 146 9.94 4.56 -20.78
C ARG A 146 8.42 4.52 -20.68
N ASP A 147 7.73 5.19 -21.60
CA ASP A 147 6.27 5.29 -21.56
C ASP A 147 5.64 3.92 -21.83
N ASP A 148 6.22 3.13 -22.74
CA ASP A 148 5.78 1.74 -22.97
C ASP A 148 5.87 0.89 -21.67
N ILE A 149 6.95 1.06 -20.89
CA ILE A 149 7.12 0.38 -19.60
C ILE A 149 6.07 0.83 -18.57
N ILE A 150 5.79 2.13 -18.52
CA ILE A 150 4.77 2.69 -17.62
C ILE A 150 3.38 2.16 -18.00
N ASP A 151 3.07 2.08 -19.29
CA ASP A 151 1.80 1.57 -19.79
C ASP A 151 1.63 0.07 -19.51
N ILE A 152 2.71 -0.72 -19.59
CA ILE A 152 2.70 -2.12 -19.12
C ILE A 152 2.33 -2.17 -17.62
N GLY A 153 2.89 -1.29 -16.78
CA GLY A 153 2.54 -1.22 -15.36
C GLY A 153 1.06 -0.90 -15.11
N LYS A 154 0.48 0.01 -15.90
CA LYS A 154 -0.95 0.33 -15.85
C LYS A 154 -1.82 -0.89 -16.20
N GLU A 155 -1.47 -1.63 -17.23
CA GLU A 155 -2.20 -2.84 -17.64
C GLU A 155 -2.11 -3.97 -16.59
N ILE A 156 -0.97 -4.11 -15.91
CA ILE A 156 -0.84 -5.06 -14.81
C ILE A 156 -1.77 -4.67 -13.65
N LEU A 157 -1.75 -3.40 -13.21
CA LEU A 157 -2.64 -2.92 -12.16
C LEU A 157 -4.12 -3.05 -12.53
N LYS A 158 -4.48 -2.76 -13.78
CA LYS A 158 -5.84 -2.98 -14.29
C LYS A 158 -6.24 -4.44 -14.18
N THR A 159 -5.36 -5.36 -14.54
CA THR A 159 -5.59 -6.81 -14.40
C THR A 159 -5.78 -7.22 -12.94
N GLU A 160 -4.96 -6.71 -12.02
CA GLU A 160 -5.10 -6.97 -10.57
C GLU A 160 -6.42 -6.43 -10.00
N ILE A 161 -6.83 -5.24 -10.44
CA ILE A 161 -8.10 -4.61 -10.03
C ILE A 161 -9.28 -5.40 -10.57
N GLU A 162 -9.28 -5.78 -11.85
CA GLU A 162 -10.35 -6.59 -12.45
C GLU A 162 -10.45 -7.96 -11.79
N PHE A 163 -9.33 -8.58 -11.43
CA PHE A 163 -9.31 -9.82 -10.66
C PHE A 163 -10.01 -9.62 -9.30
N ASN A 164 -9.67 -8.55 -8.59
CA ASN A 164 -10.27 -8.22 -7.30
C ASN A 164 -11.77 -7.94 -7.41
N GLU A 165 -12.21 -7.21 -8.42
CA GLU A 165 -13.64 -6.96 -8.65
C GLU A 165 -14.40 -8.26 -8.87
N LYS A 166 -13.86 -9.19 -9.67
CA LYS A 166 -14.42 -10.54 -9.86
C LYS A 166 -14.43 -11.36 -8.57
N ALA A 167 -13.49 -11.11 -7.66
CA ALA A 167 -13.43 -11.72 -6.34
C ALA A 167 -14.32 -11.01 -5.28
N GLY A 168 -15.03 -9.95 -5.65
CA GLY A 168 -15.91 -9.17 -4.75
C GLY A 168 -15.20 -8.09 -3.93
N ILE A 169 -13.92 -7.79 -4.23
CA ILE A 169 -13.17 -6.66 -3.66
C ILE A 169 -13.29 -5.48 -4.63
N THR A 170 -14.27 -4.62 -4.40
CA THR A 170 -14.55 -3.48 -5.27
C THR A 170 -13.88 -2.18 -4.79
N GLN A 171 -13.85 -1.18 -5.67
CA GLN A 171 -13.39 0.17 -5.35
C GLN A 171 -14.17 0.82 -4.18
N ASP A 172 -15.40 0.38 -3.88
CA ASP A 172 -16.18 0.86 -2.72
C ASP A 172 -15.52 0.53 -1.37
N MET A 173 -14.61 -0.44 -1.37
CA MET A 173 -13.81 -0.85 -0.22
C MET A 173 -12.53 -0.03 -0.07
N ASN A 174 -12.21 0.89 -1.00
CA ASN A 174 -11.08 1.80 -0.87
C ASN A 174 -11.38 2.84 0.21
N ASP A 175 -11.01 2.52 1.44
CA ASP A 175 -11.06 3.43 2.58
C ASP A 175 -10.09 2.95 3.66
N VAL A 176 -9.79 3.83 4.61
CA VAL A 176 -9.10 3.48 5.84
C VAL A 176 -10.11 3.21 6.96
N PRO A 177 -9.77 2.39 7.98
CA PRO A 177 -10.62 2.21 9.14
C PRO A 177 -11.08 3.54 9.78
N LYS A 178 -12.36 3.62 10.12
CA LYS A 178 -13.02 4.85 10.60
C LYS A 178 -12.27 5.57 11.72
N PHE A 179 -11.63 4.84 12.64
CA PHE A 179 -10.90 5.45 13.75
C PHE A 179 -9.72 6.34 13.30
N PHE A 180 -9.15 6.14 12.10
CA PHE A 180 -8.13 7.06 11.56
C PHE A 180 -8.71 8.43 11.18
N ARG A 181 -10.00 8.49 10.87
CA ARG A 181 -10.75 9.72 10.55
C ARG A 181 -11.25 10.39 11.83
N ASP A 182 -11.68 9.61 12.81
CA ASP A 182 -12.27 10.12 14.06
C ASP A 182 -11.22 10.54 15.09
N GLU A 183 -10.09 9.81 15.16
CA GLU A 183 -9.09 9.96 16.23
C GLU A 183 -7.77 10.55 15.69
N PRO A 184 -7.25 11.64 16.27
CA PRO A 184 -5.97 12.20 15.85
C PRO A 184 -4.79 11.28 16.22
N SER A 185 -3.74 11.30 15.40
CA SER A 185 -2.45 10.71 15.72
C SER A 185 -1.73 11.56 16.77
N ILE A 186 -1.18 10.95 17.82
CA ILE A 186 -0.43 11.66 18.87
C ILE A 186 1.06 11.38 18.64
N PRO A 187 1.96 12.39 18.67
CA PRO A 187 1.76 13.77 19.14
C PRO A 187 1.40 14.80 18.06
N SER A 188 1.33 14.42 16.79
CA SER A 188 1.14 15.37 15.66
C SER A 188 -0.25 16.02 15.63
N ASN A 189 -1.23 15.44 16.31
CA ASN A 189 -2.64 15.81 16.34
C ASN A 189 -3.33 15.80 14.95
N ILE A 190 -2.83 15.00 14.01
CA ILE A 190 -3.33 14.92 12.63
C ILE A 190 -4.33 13.76 12.48
N LYS A 191 -5.41 13.99 11.73
CA LYS A 191 -6.40 12.97 11.34
C LYS A 191 -6.29 12.61 9.85
N TYR A 192 -6.80 11.46 9.47
CA TYR A 192 -6.94 11.10 8.06
C TYR A 192 -8.08 11.91 7.44
N SER A 193 -7.81 12.55 6.29
CA SER A 193 -8.65 13.63 5.77
C SER A 193 -8.98 13.53 4.28
N PHE A 194 -8.61 12.45 3.59
CA PHE A 194 -9.06 12.25 2.20
C PHE A 194 -10.53 11.80 2.18
N PRO A 195 -11.41 12.43 1.39
CA PRO A 195 -12.78 11.96 1.18
C PRO A 195 -12.81 10.50 0.72
N LYS A 196 -13.81 9.74 1.15
CA LYS A 196 -13.97 8.34 0.71
C LYS A 196 -14.22 8.26 -0.79
N GLU A 197 -15.02 9.18 -1.34
CA GLU A 197 -15.34 9.18 -2.77
C GLU A 197 -14.09 9.36 -3.64
N ASP A 198 -13.16 10.24 -3.25
CA ASP A 198 -11.88 10.42 -3.97
C ASP A 198 -11.02 9.13 -3.97
N LEU A 199 -11.08 8.33 -2.90
CA LEU A 199 -10.38 7.05 -2.81
C LEU A 199 -11.05 5.98 -3.67
N LYS A 200 -12.38 6.03 -3.79
CA LYS A 200 -13.15 5.13 -4.64
C LYS A 200 -12.91 5.42 -6.12
N SER A 201 -12.83 6.70 -6.52
CA SER A 201 -12.55 7.10 -7.90
C SER A 201 -11.06 7.09 -8.26
N PHE A 202 -10.18 6.71 -7.33
CA PHE A 202 -8.73 6.81 -7.50
C PHE A 202 -8.20 6.14 -8.78
N TRP A 203 -8.78 4.98 -9.14
CA TRP A 203 -8.39 4.19 -10.30
C TRP A 203 -9.22 4.49 -11.55
N ASP A 204 -10.08 5.51 -11.56
CA ASP A 204 -10.86 5.88 -12.75
C ASP A 204 -9.94 6.34 -13.89
N LYS A 205 -8.84 7.02 -13.56
CA LYS A 205 -7.80 7.42 -14.53
C LYS A 205 -6.98 6.28 -15.16
N LEU A 206 -7.15 5.03 -14.72
CA LEU A 206 -6.62 3.85 -15.44
C LEU A 206 -7.58 3.33 -16.52
N ARG A 207 -8.83 3.81 -16.52
CA ARG A 207 -9.88 3.36 -17.43
C ARG A 207 -10.11 4.34 -18.59
N GLU A 208 -9.54 5.54 -18.49
CA GLU A 208 -9.44 6.54 -19.56
C GLU A 208 -8.33 6.16 -20.56
#